data_AF-A0A268TPY4-F1
#
_entry.id   AF-A0A268TPY4-F1
#
_cell.length_a   1.000
_cell.length_b   1.000
_cell.length_c   1.000
_cell.angle_alpha   90.00
_cell.angle_beta   90.00
_cell.angle_gamma   90.00
#
_symmetry.space_group_name_H-M   'P 1'
#
loop_
_entity.id
_entity.type
_entity.pdbx_description
1 polymer ?
#
loop_
_entity_poly.entity_id
_entity_poly.type
_entity_poly.pdbx_seq_one_letter_code
_entity_poly.pdbx_strand_id
1 'polypeptide(L)'
;MEAQEIALMTQSKSPQCTLDEILDAVERVNPRLQLLQEGHSAIYYDENISKEYNLLLQPDGKCYLIKYEDTLQKSQILRELTQEEYAKLDVIKGRDY
;
A
#
# COMPACT_ATOMS: atom_id res chain seq x y z
N MET A 1 51.56 -21.13 29.66
CA MET A 1 50.72 -22.18 29.05
C MET A 1 49.43 -22.20 29.84
N GLU A 2 48.24 -21.95 29.31
CA GLU A 2 47.75 -21.64 27.97
C GLU A 2 46.43 -20.86 28.19
N ALA A 3 46.17 -19.91 27.29
CA ALA A 3 44.90 -19.19 27.22
C ALA A 3 43.80 -20.13 26.71
N GLN A 4 42.59 -20.00 27.23
CA GLN A 4 41.38 -20.43 26.52
C GLN A 4 40.34 -19.32 26.56
N GLU A 5 40.39 -18.49 25.53
CA GLU A 5 39.23 -17.81 24.96
C GLU A 5 38.21 -18.86 24.50
N ILE A 6 36.92 -18.71 24.82
CA ILE A 6 35.84 -18.95 23.86
C ILE A 6 34.73 -17.93 24.10
N ALA A 7 34.53 -17.07 23.09
CA ALA A 7 33.47 -16.09 22.97
C ALA A 7 32.10 -16.75 22.79
N LEU A 8 31.08 -16.25 23.50
CA LEU A 8 29.68 -16.53 23.17
C LEU A 8 29.04 -15.24 22.64
N MET A 9 29.32 -14.93 21.38
CA MET A 9 28.51 -13.97 20.62
C MET A 9 27.14 -14.61 20.42
N THR A 10 26.16 -14.18 21.18
CA THR A 10 24.75 -14.50 20.94
C THR A 10 24.36 -13.90 19.59
N GLN A 11 24.42 -14.72 18.53
CA GLN A 11 23.75 -14.40 17.27
C GLN A 11 22.26 -14.34 17.57
N SER A 12 21.74 -13.12 17.67
CA SER A 12 20.31 -12.85 17.55
C SER A 12 19.88 -13.31 16.16
N LYS A 13 19.41 -14.55 16.02
CA LYS A 13 18.72 -15.03 14.83
C LYS A 13 17.46 -14.17 14.69
N SER A 14 17.52 -13.14 13.85
CA SER A 14 16.33 -12.52 13.30
C SER A 14 15.51 -13.63 12.61
N PRO A 15 14.20 -13.76 12.87
CA PRO A 15 13.38 -14.70 12.13
C PRO A 15 13.45 -14.32 10.64
N GLN A 16 14.11 -15.16 9.84
CA GLN A 16 14.14 -15.01 8.40
C GLN A 16 12.76 -15.39 7.89
N CYS A 17 11.88 -14.40 7.71
CA CYS A 17 10.65 -14.60 6.96
C CYS A 17 11.04 -14.93 5.52
N THR A 18 10.49 -16.01 4.99
CA THR A 18 10.71 -16.38 3.58
C THR A 18 9.98 -15.41 2.66
N LEU A 19 10.45 -15.28 1.41
CA LEU A 19 9.79 -14.42 0.43
C LEU A 19 8.32 -14.84 0.21
N ASP A 20 8.05 -16.14 0.20
CA ASP A 20 6.69 -16.69 0.12
C ASP A 20 5.79 -16.28 1.30
N GLU A 21 6.31 -16.28 2.53
CA GLU A 21 5.54 -15.83 3.70
C GLU A 21 5.27 -14.32 3.67
N ILE A 22 6.20 -13.53 3.12
CA ILE A 22 6.02 -12.09 2.93
C ILE A 22 4.97 -11.83 1.84
N LEU A 23 5.02 -12.58 0.74
CA LEU A 23 4.04 -12.47 -0.35
C LEU A 23 2.65 -12.91 0.12
N ASP A 24 2.52 -14.05 0.81
CA ASP A 24 1.26 -14.54 1.38
C ASP A 24 0.68 -13.55 2.41
N ALA A 25 1.52 -12.91 3.23
CA ALA A 25 1.07 -11.86 4.15
C ALA A 25 0.57 -10.60 3.42
N VAL A 26 1.23 -10.20 2.33
CA VAL A 26 0.82 -9.05 1.49
C VAL A 26 -0.46 -9.37 0.70
N GLU A 27 -0.65 -10.62 0.28
CA GLU A 27 -1.89 -11.07 -0.37
C GLU A 27 -3.06 -11.17 0.61
N ARG A 28 -2.81 -11.53 1.88
CA ARG A 28 -3.84 -11.65 2.92
C ARG A 28 -4.35 -10.33 3.45
N VAL A 29 -3.52 -9.28 3.44
CA VAL A 29 -3.89 -7.97 3.98
C VAL A 29 -3.70 -6.95 2.87
N ASN A 30 -4.78 -6.61 2.17
CA ASN A 30 -4.73 -5.50 1.23
C ASN A 30 -4.79 -4.19 2.05
N PRO A 31 -3.66 -3.48 2.25
CA PRO A 31 -3.59 -2.35 3.17
C PRO A 31 -4.51 -1.21 2.72
N ARG A 32 -4.78 -1.09 1.41
CA ARG A 32 -5.77 -0.16 0.86
C ARG A 32 -7.16 -0.45 1.42
N LEU A 33 -7.59 -1.71 1.43
CA LEU A 33 -8.91 -2.09 1.94
C LEU A 33 -9.01 -1.87 3.44
N GLN A 34 -7.96 -2.22 4.17
CA GLN A 34 -7.92 -2.02 5.62
C GLN A 34 -8.06 -0.54 5.96
N LEU A 35 -7.29 0.34 5.31
CA LEU A 35 -7.40 1.79 5.50
C LEU A 35 -8.81 2.30 5.24
N LEU A 36 -9.46 1.83 4.16
CA LEU A 36 -10.81 2.25 3.82
C LEU A 36 -11.85 1.76 4.85
N GLN A 37 -11.71 0.53 5.35
CA GLN A 37 -12.56 0.00 6.43
C GLN A 37 -12.39 0.78 7.74
N GLU A 38 -11.18 1.24 8.03
CA GLU A 38 -10.86 2.08 9.18
C GLU A 38 -11.31 3.55 8.99
N GLY A 39 -11.87 3.90 7.83
CA GLY A 39 -12.35 5.26 7.52
C GLY A 39 -11.24 6.21 7.05
N HIS A 40 -10.06 5.68 6.71
CA HIS A 40 -8.95 6.43 6.15
C HIS A 40 -9.00 6.44 4.62
N SER A 41 -8.42 7.50 4.04
CA SER A 41 -8.22 7.56 2.60
C SER A 41 -6.94 6.83 2.22
N ALA A 42 -6.94 6.15 1.08
CA ALA A 42 -5.79 5.41 0.58
C ALA A 42 -5.25 6.06 -0.69
N ILE A 43 -3.94 6.29 -0.73
CA ILE A 43 -3.24 6.76 -1.92
C ILE A 43 -2.50 5.59 -2.56
N TYR A 44 -2.68 5.39 -3.86
CA TYR A 44 -1.99 4.33 -4.60
C TYR A 44 -1.84 4.68 -6.07
N TYR A 45 -0.98 3.92 -6.76
CA TYR A 45 -0.74 4.05 -8.19
C TYR A 45 -1.43 2.88 -8.93
N ASP A 46 -2.07 3.17 -10.07
CA ASP A 46 -2.69 2.16 -10.93
C ASP A 46 -2.56 2.57 -12.40
N GLU A 47 -1.68 1.88 -13.12
CA GLU A 47 -1.36 2.19 -14.53
C GLU A 47 -2.54 1.98 -15.50
N ASN A 48 -3.55 1.18 -15.12
CA ASN A 48 -4.72 0.94 -15.95
C ASN A 48 -5.67 2.15 -15.96
N ILE A 49 -5.62 2.95 -14.89
CA ILE A 49 -6.42 4.17 -14.73
C ILE A 49 -5.61 5.38 -15.17
N SER A 50 -4.40 5.56 -14.63
CA SER A 50 -3.53 6.66 -15.00
C SER A 50 -2.05 6.26 -14.94
N LYS A 51 -1.32 6.58 -16.00
CA LYS A 51 0.14 6.41 -16.05
C LYS A 51 0.90 7.59 -15.46
N GLU A 52 0.21 8.72 -15.24
CA GLU A 52 0.85 9.99 -14.88
C GLU A 52 0.50 10.43 -13.45
N TYR A 53 -0.66 10.04 -12.94
CA TYR A 53 -1.17 10.51 -11.65
C TYR A 53 -1.46 9.36 -10.70
N ASN A 54 -1.34 9.66 -9.41
CA ASN A 54 -1.76 8.74 -8.36
C ASN A 54 -3.27 8.87 -8.12
N LEU A 55 -3.82 7.88 -7.43
CA LEU A 55 -5.22 7.82 -7.04
C LEU A 55 -5.36 8.04 -5.54
N LEU A 56 -6.38 8.79 -5.15
CA LEU A 56 -6.85 8.94 -3.79
C LEU A 56 -8.24 8.31 -3.70
N LEU A 57 -8.32 7.13 -3.11
CA LEU A 57 -9.57 6.45 -2.83
C LEU A 57 -10.02 6.80 -1.41
N GLN A 58 -11.23 7.35 -1.32
CA GLN A 58 -11.86 7.73 -0.08
C GLN A 58 -12.78 6.59 0.43
N PRO A 59 -13.03 6.53 1.76
CA PRO A 59 -13.89 5.50 2.35
C PRO A 59 -15.36 5.59 1.91
N ASP A 60 -15.82 6.77 1.46
CA ASP A 60 -17.15 6.93 0.84
C ASP A 60 -17.24 6.30 -0.56
N GLY A 61 -16.11 5.78 -1.05
CA GLY A 61 -16.00 5.10 -2.32
C GLY A 61 -15.72 6.01 -3.50
N LYS A 62 -15.54 7.32 -3.28
CA LYS A 62 -15.08 8.25 -4.32
C LYS A 62 -13.59 8.13 -4.53
N CYS A 63 -13.16 8.34 -5.77
CA CYS A 63 -11.76 8.23 -6.13
C CYS A 63 -11.33 9.42 -6.99
N TYR A 64 -10.18 10.00 -6.64
CA TYR A 64 -9.66 11.22 -7.26
C TYR A 64 -8.28 10.99 -7.86
N LEU A 65 -8.01 11.62 -8.99
CA LEU A 65 -6.65 11.76 -9.49
C LEU A 65 -5.95 12.84 -8.69
N ILE A 66 -4.78 12.50 -8.16
CA ILE A 66 -3.94 13.42 -7.41
C ILE A 66 -2.57 13.54 -8.05
N LYS A 67 -2.04 14.75 -8.00
CA LYS A 67 -0.66 15.07 -8.36
C LYS A 67 0.08 15.50 -7.10
N TYR A 68 1.27 14.93 -6.90
CA TYR A 68 2.16 15.43 -5.86
C TYR A 68 2.87 16.69 -6.35
N GLU A 69 2.74 17.79 -5.62
CA GLU A 69 3.50 19.01 -5.86
C GLU A 69 4.70 19.06 -4.91
N ASP A 70 5.89 18.90 -5.48
CA ASP A 70 7.15 18.83 -4.73
C ASP A 70 7.45 20.14 -3.97
N THR A 71 7.11 21.28 -4.57
CA THR A 71 7.32 22.62 -4.00
C THR A 71 6.50 22.87 -2.72
N LEU A 72 5.29 22.33 -2.66
CA LEU A 72 4.38 22.50 -1.52
C LEU A 72 4.39 21.30 -0.57
N GLN A 73 5.11 20.23 -0.93
CA GLN A 73 5.11 18.93 -0.26
C GLN A 73 3.70 18.40 0.01
N LYS A 74 2.79 18.59 -0.95
CA LYS A 74 1.37 18.28 -0.81
C LYS A 74 0.81 17.66 -2.08
N SER A 75 -0.13 16.74 -1.88
CA SER A 75 -0.94 16.20 -2.96
C SER A 75 -2.09 17.14 -3.28
N GLN A 76 -2.26 17.45 -4.56
CA GLN A 76 -3.40 18.21 -5.08
C GLN A 76 -4.37 17.30 -5.80
N ILE A 77 -5.65 17.46 -5.50
CA ILE A 77 -6.74 16.81 -6.23
C ILE A 77 -6.92 17.54 -7.55
N LEU A 78 -6.76 16.81 -8.66
CA LEU A 78 -6.97 17.34 -10.00
C LEU A 78 -8.44 17.26 -10.41
N ARG A 79 -9.00 16.05 -10.32
CA ARG A 79 -10.40 15.76 -10.64
C ARG A 79 -10.82 14.42 -10.04
N GLU A 80 -12.12 14.21 -9.96
CA GLU A 80 -12.69 12.89 -9.71
C GLU A 80 -12.48 11.99 -10.95
N LEU A 81 -12.43 10.67 -10.73
CA LEU A 81 -12.45 9.68 -11.81
C LEU A 81 -13.74 9.78 -12.62
N THR A 82 -13.66 9.49 -13.92
CA THR A 82 -14.85 9.33 -14.76
C THR A 82 -15.47 7.95 -14.54
N GLN A 83 -16.72 7.78 -14.95
CA GLN A 83 -17.41 6.49 -14.85
C GLN A 83 -16.65 5.35 -15.55
N GLU A 84 -15.99 5.63 -16.68
CA GLU A 84 -15.17 4.67 -17.41
C GLU A 84 -13.91 4.27 -16.62
N GLU A 85 -13.29 5.20 -15.90
CA GLU A 85 -12.15 4.92 -15.03
C GLU A 85 -12.57 4.18 -13.76
N TYR A 86 -13.73 4.52 -13.19
CA TYR A 86 -14.32 3.76 -12.08
C TYR A 86 -14.56 2.29 -12.46
N ALA A 87 -14.94 2.00 -13.71
CA ALA A 87 -15.12 0.62 -14.17
C ALA A 87 -13.81 -0.19 -14.20
N LYS A 88 -12.66 0.48 -14.23
CA LYS A 88 -11.33 -0.15 -14.21
C LYS A 88 -10.79 -0.32 -12.79
N LEU A 89 -11.41 0.31 -11.79
CA LEU A 89 -11.00 0.11 -10.41
C LEU A 89 -11.20 -1.35 -10.04
N ASP A 90 -10.11 -2.03 -9.73
CA ASP A 90 -10.11 -3.34 -9.07
C ASP A 90 -10.49 -3.21 -7.59
N VAL A 91 -11.39 -2.26 -7.27
CA VAL A 91 -12.04 -2.17 -5.97
C VAL A 91 -13.19 -3.16 -6.04
N ILE A 92 -12.81 -4.43 -5.91
CA ILE A 92 -13.61 -5.59 -5.57
C ILE A 92 -15.06 -5.48 -6.05
N LYS A 93 -15.35 -6.19 -7.15
CA LYS A 93 -16.70 -6.66 -7.48
C LYS A 93 -17.27 -7.40 -6.25
N GLY A 94 -17.93 -6.67 -5.36
CA GLY A 94 -18.33 -7.19 -4.05
C GLY A 94 -18.46 -6.15 -2.95
N ARG A 95 -18.79 -4.88 -3.25
CA ARG A 95 -19.38 -3.98 -2.25
C ARG A 95 -20.78 -4.50 -1.89
N ASP A 96 -20.80 -5.55 -1.08
CA ASP A 96 -21.91 -5.96 -0.22
C ASP A 96 -21.27 -6.07 1.17
N TYR A 97 -21.32 -4.96 1.92
CA TYR A 97 -21.04 -4.93 3.35
C TYR A 97 -22.36 -4.62 4.05
#